data_AF-A0A0F9HUZ9-F1
#
_entry.id   AF-A0A0F9HUZ9-F1
#
_cell.length_a   1.000
_cell.length_b   1.000
_cell.length_c   1.000
_cell.angle_alpha   90.00
_cell.angle_beta   90.00
_cell.angle_gamma   90.00
#
_symmetry.space_group_name_H-M   'P 1'
#
loop_
_entity.id
_entity.type
_entity.pdbx_description
1 polymer ?
#
loop_
_entity_poly.entity_id
_entity_poly.type
_entity_poly.pdbx_seq_one_letter_code
_entity_poly.pdbx_strand_id
1 'polypeptide(L)'
;RSMREGLIKVLRPYAGGRSRLKWIRAPGVRCPSQENSYHRAHFHKIRMKVLEALGGKCKCGFSDDRALQVDHINSDGNIERRQVTSGVGYYYHLLRNIHSGKYQVLCANCNMIKRVEKKEYSWEREK
;
A
#
# COMPACT_ATOMS: atom_id res chain seq x y z
N ARG A 1 -0.63 20.37 -7.09
CA ARG A 1 -1.49 19.85 -8.18
C ARG A 1 -2.60 20.86 -8.40
N SER A 2 -2.65 21.51 -9.55
CA SER A 2 -3.54 22.66 -9.79
C SER A 2 -5.01 22.22 -9.70
N MET A 3 -5.88 23.04 -9.10
CA MET A 3 -7.31 22.76 -8.85
C MET A 3 -8.15 22.48 -10.11
N ARG A 4 -7.56 22.45 -11.32
CA ARG A 4 -8.27 22.31 -12.60
C ARG A 4 -7.87 21.08 -13.43
N GLU A 5 -6.92 20.26 -12.98
CA GLU A 5 -6.59 19.02 -13.67
C GLU A 5 -7.80 18.05 -13.63
N GLY A 6 -8.31 17.65 -14.80
CA GLY A 6 -9.40 16.67 -14.93
C GLY A 6 -10.83 17.21 -14.82
N LEU A 7 -11.02 18.54 -14.86
CA LEU A 7 -12.35 19.17 -14.96
C LEU A 7 -12.60 19.69 -16.38
N ILE A 8 -13.82 19.48 -16.88
CA ILE A 8 -14.30 20.08 -18.13
C ILE A 8 -15.41 21.08 -17.84
N LYS A 9 -15.53 22.08 -18.71
CA LYS A 9 -16.58 23.08 -18.65
C LYS A 9 -17.72 22.62 -19.54
N VAL A 10 -18.91 22.42 -18.96
CA VAL A 10 -20.11 22.02 -19.71
C VAL A 10 -21.21 23.05 -19.54
N LEU A 11 -22.02 23.23 -20.59
CA LEU A 11 -23.24 24.02 -20.51
C LEU A 11 -24.34 23.14 -19.91
N ARG A 12 -24.82 23.50 -18.72
CA ARG A 12 -25.89 22.73 -18.06
C ARG A 12 -27.21 23.52 -18.18
N PRO A 13 -28.24 22.98 -18.87
CA PRO A 13 -29.57 23.59 -18.90
C PRO A 13 -30.28 23.40 -17.55
N TYR A 14 -31.09 24.37 -17.15
CA TYR A 14 -31.98 24.32 -15.99
C TYR A 14 -33.43 24.50 -16.42
N ALA A 15 -34.38 24.05 -15.59
CA ALA A 15 -35.80 24.28 -15.82
C ALA A 15 -36.08 25.80 -15.94
N GLY A 16 -36.76 26.21 -17.02
CA GLY A 16 -37.01 27.62 -17.35
C GLY A 16 -36.01 28.24 -18.34
N GLY A 17 -35.34 27.45 -19.19
CA GLY A 17 -34.58 27.94 -20.35
C GLY A 17 -33.23 28.60 -20.05
N ARG A 18 -32.86 28.75 -18.78
CA ARG A 18 -31.56 29.30 -18.37
C ARG A 18 -30.48 28.23 -18.44
N SER A 19 -29.35 28.57 -19.06
CA SER A 19 -28.16 27.71 -19.08
C SER A 19 -26.98 28.40 -18.41
N ARG A 20 -26.20 27.67 -17.62
CA ARG A 20 -24.96 28.19 -17.01
C ARG A 20 -23.80 27.23 -17.25
N LEU A 21 -22.63 27.80 -17.50
CA LEU A 21 -21.39 27.02 -17.56
C LEU A 21 -21.04 26.49 -16.17
N LYS A 22 -20.80 25.19 -16.08
CA LYS A 22 -20.40 24.50 -14.85
C LYS A 22 -19.14 23.68 -15.11
N TRP A 23 -18.24 23.67 -14.13
CA TRP A 23 -17.12 22.73 -14.12
C TRP A 23 -17.60 21.40 -13.56
N ILE A 24 -17.41 20.32 -14.33
CA ILE A 24 -17.68 18.94 -13.92
C ILE A 24 -16.41 18.11 -14.10
N ARG A 25 -16.34 16.96 -13.42
CA ARG A 25 -15.28 15.98 -13.72
C ARG A 25 -15.42 15.51 -15.17
N ALA A 26 -14.30 15.45 -15.88
CA ALA A 26 -14.28 14.89 -17.22
C ALA A 26 -14.74 13.42 -17.18
N PRO A 27 -15.44 12.93 -18.21
CA PRO A 27 -15.74 11.51 -18.36
C PRO A 27 -14.47 10.66 -18.21
N GLY A 28 -14.56 9.56 -17.46
CA GLY A 28 -13.41 8.69 -17.16
C GLY A 28 -12.48 9.18 -16.04
N VAL A 29 -12.59 10.43 -15.58
CA VAL A 29 -11.84 10.93 -14.42
C VAL A 29 -12.51 10.47 -13.12
N ARG A 30 -11.82 9.58 -12.39
CA ARG A 30 -12.27 9.10 -11.09
C ARG A 30 -12.37 10.25 -10.07
N CYS A 31 -13.37 10.20 -9.20
CA CYS A 31 -13.38 11.06 -8.02
C CYS A 31 -12.39 10.56 -6.95
N PRO A 32 -11.95 11.41 -6.01
CA PRO A 32 -11.02 11.01 -4.95
C PRO A 32 -11.47 9.77 -4.16
N SER A 33 -12.76 9.60 -3.88
CA SER A 33 -13.25 8.40 -3.19
C SER A 33 -13.16 7.14 -4.07
N GLN A 34 -13.45 7.26 -5.36
CA GLN A 34 -13.25 6.17 -6.34
C GLN A 34 -11.77 5.85 -6.51
N GLU A 35 -10.90 6.87 -6.57
CA GLU A 35 -9.46 6.72 -6.71
C GLU A 35 -8.84 6.06 -5.47
N ASN A 36 -9.22 6.51 -4.27
CA ASN A 36 -8.81 5.87 -3.02
C ASN A 36 -9.25 4.41 -2.94
N SER A 37 -10.49 4.12 -3.37
CA SER A 37 -11.00 2.74 -3.38
C SER A 37 -10.25 1.86 -4.38
N TYR A 38 -9.94 2.41 -5.57
CA TYR A 38 -9.11 1.74 -6.56
C TYR A 38 -7.70 1.45 -6.03
N HIS A 39 -7.04 2.44 -5.40
CA HIS A 39 -5.70 2.26 -4.82
C HIS A 39 -5.69 1.24 -3.69
N ARG A 40 -6.69 1.25 -2.79
CA ARG A 40 -6.82 0.24 -1.72
C ARG A 40 -6.97 -1.17 -2.29
N ALA A 41 -7.85 -1.35 -3.27
CA ALA A 41 -8.07 -2.64 -3.91
C ALA A 41 -6.81 -3.12 -4.66
N HIS A 42 -6.13 -2.22 -5.37
CA HIS A 42 -4.88 -2.53 -6.07
C HIS A 42 -3.79 -2.95 -5.09
N PHE A 43 -3.59 -2.19 -4.01
CA PHE A 43 -2.63 -2.49 -2.96
C PHE A 43 -2.91 -3.84 -2.30
N HIS A 44 -4.17 -4.12 -1.94
CA HIS A 44 -4.57 -5.39 -1.36
C HIS A 44 -4.22 -6.57 -2.28
N LYS A 45 -4.52 -6.47 -3.58
CA LYS A 45 -4.18 -7.50 -4.57
C LYS A 45 -2.69 -7.80 -4.63
N ILE A 46 -1.84 -6.76 -4.65
CA ILE A 46 -0.38 -6.97 -4.71
C ILE A 46 0.12 -7.59 -3.40
N ARG A 47 -0.35 -7.08 -2.26
CA ARG A 47 0.00 -7.62 -0.95
C ARG A 47 -0.35 -9.10 -0.83
N MET A 48 -1.52 -9.53 -1.30
CA MET A 48 -1.91 -10.93 -1.28
C MET A 48 -0.95 -11.81 -2.07
N LYS A 49 -0.52 -11.37 -3.27
CA LYS A 49 0.49 -12.08 -4.05
C LYS A 49 1.81 -12.26 -3.30
N VAL A 50 2.23 -11.27 -2.51
CA VAL A 50 3.45 -11.37 -1.71
C VAL A 50 3.28 -12.38 -0.57
N LEU A 51 2.15 -12.31 0.14
CA LEU A 51 1.87 -13.26 1.23
C LEU A 51 1.79 -14.69 0.72
N GLU A 52 1.09 -14.92 -0.39
CA GLU A 52 0.99 -16.23 -1.05
C GLU A 52 2.35 -16.76 -1.49
N ALA A 53 3.18 -15.92 -2.12
CA ALA A 53 4.52 -16.31 -2.56
C ALA A 53 5.46 -16.66 -1.39
N LEU A 54 5.21 -16.13 -0.19
CA LEU A 54 5.95 -16.43 1.04
C LEU A 54 5.27 -17.51 1.90
N GLY A 55 4.26 -18.21 1.37
CA GLY A 55 3.60 -19.35 2.00
C GLY A 55 2.33 -19.02 2.79
N GLY A 56 2.01 -17.73 2.99
CA GLY A 56 0.72 -17.29 3.54
C GLY A 56 0.45 -17.65 4.99
N LYS A 57 1.45 -18.10 5.75
CA LYS A 57 1.30 -18.53 7.15
C LYS A 57 2.50 -18.11 7.98
N CYS A 58 2.26 -17.73 9.22
CA CYS A 58 3.29 -17.52 10.22
C CYS A 58 3.83 -18.86 10.74
N LYS A 59 5.06 -18.87 11.23
CA LYS A 59 5.67 -20.02 11.94
C LYS A 59 4.81 -20.52 13.13
N CYS A 60 4.04 -19.65 13.78
CA CYS A 60 3.14 -20.04 14.86
C CYS A 60 1.80 -20.67 14.40
N GLY A 61 1.60 -20.83 13.09
CA GLY A 61 0.38 -21.41 12.50
C GLY A 61 -0.71 -20.39 12.14
N PHE A 62 -0.57 -19.13 12.56
CA PHE A 62 -1.51 -18.07 12.21
C PHE A 62 -1.52 -17.80 10.70
N SER A 63 -2.71 -17.69 10.09
CA SER A 63 -2.87 -17.62 8.63
C SER A 63 -3.84 -16.53 8.14
N ASP A 64 -4.44 -15.74 9.03
CA ASP A 64 -5.32 -14.65 8.63
C ASP A 64 -4.53 -13.47 8.06
N ASP A 65 -4.71 -13.20 6.77
CA ASP A 65 -3.95 -12.20 6.00
C ASP A 65 -4.04 -10.78 6.58
N ARG A 66 -5.11 -10.49 7.33
CA ARG A 66 -5.35 -9.20 7.97
C ARG A 66 -4.32 -8.88 9.05
N ALA A 67 -3.75 -9.90 9.69
CA ALA A 67 -2.73 -9.73 10.73
C ALA A 67 -1.37 -10.36 10.37
N LEU A 68 -1.20 -10.89 9.15
CA LEU A 68 0.11 -11.27 8.63
C LEU A 68 0.93 -10.03 8.22
N GLN A 69 2.24 -10.12 8.33
CA GLN A 69 3.19 -9.07 8.01
C GLN A 69 4.39 -9.68 7.30
N VAL A 70 4.90 -8.97 6.29
CA VAL A 70 6.17 -9.34 5.65
C VAL A 70 7.28 -8.71 6.47
N ASP A 71 8.21 -9.55 6.90
CA ASP A 71 9.32 -9.20 7.76
C ASP A 71 10.66 -9.63 7.15
N HIS A 72 11.72 -8.91 7.48
CA HIS A 72 13.06 -9.14 6.96
C HIS A 72 13.84 -10.03 7.91
N ILE A 73 14.27 -11.21 7.46
CA ILE A 73 14.99 -12.17 8.32
C ILE A 73 16.24 -11.53 8.95
N ASN A 74 16.98 -10.74 8.17
CA ASN A 74 18.20 -10.04 8.57
C ASN A 74 17.95 -8.64 9.19
N SER A 75 16.69 -8.25 9.39
CA SER A 75 16.33 -6.99 10.04
C SER A 75 16.78 -5.73 9.28
N ASP A 76 17.05 -5.85 7.98
CA ASP A 76 17.52 -4.81 7.05
C ASP A 76 16.38 -4.02 6.38
N GLY A 77 15.13 -4.23 6.83
CA GLY A 77 13.96 -3.60 6.21
C GLY A 77 13.93 -2.08 6.30
N ASN A 78 14.66 -1.46 7.24
CA ASN A 78 14.82 0.00 7.29
C ASN A 78 15.63 0.54 6.10
N ILE A 79 16.66 -0.18 5.66
CA ILE A 79 17.52 0.18 4.53
C ILE A 79 16.70 0.08 3.25
N GLU A 80 16.01 -1.04 3.06
CA GLU A 80 15.19 -1.28 1.87
C GLU A 80 14.03 -0.28 1.77
N ARG A 81 13.37 0.04 2.90
CA ARG A 81 12.31 1.05 2.91
C ARG A 81 12.79 2.46 2.54
N ARG A 82 14.07 2.80 2.72
CA ARG A 82 14.63 4.09 2.28
C ARG A 82 14.83 4.13 0.76
N GLN A 83 14.96 2.99 0.11
CA GLN A 83 15.17 2.90 -1.34
C GLN A 83 13.87 2.95 -2.15
N VAL A 84 12.71 2.90 -1.49
CA VAL A 84 11.41 2.83 -2.16
C VAL A 84 10.52 4.01 -1.80
N THR A 85 9.93 4.64 -2.81
CA THR A 85 9.21 5.93 -2.68
C THR A 85 7.71 5.78 -2.38
N SER A 86 7.16 4.56 -2.44
CA SER A 86 5.73 4.34 -2.18
C SER A 86 5.43 2.95 -1.62
N GLY A 87 4.32 2.82 -0.88
CA GLY A 87 3.87 1.53 -0.35
C GLY A 87 3.62 0.50 -1.45
N VAL A 88 3.00 0.88 -2.57
CA VAL A 88 2.79 -0.02 -3.72
C VAL A 88 4.12 -0.43 -4.35
N GLY A 89 5.04 0.52 -4.55
CA GLY A 89 6.38 0.25 -5.05
C GLY A 89 7.14 -0.75 -4.18
N TYR A 90 6.94 -0.68 -2.86
CA TYR A 90 7.59 -1.59 -1.91
C TYR A 90 7.14 -3.03 -2.12
N TYR A 91 5.84 -3.30 -2.27
CA TYR A 91 5.39 -4.66 -2.54
C TYR A 91 5.79 -5.17 -3.93
N TYR A 92 5.92 -4.31 -4.95
CA TYR A 92 6.52 -4.71 -6.22
C TYR A 92 8.01 -5.07 -6.07
N HIS A 93 8.74 -4.31 -5.26
CA HIS A 93 10.13 -4.62 -4.94
C HIS A 93 10.25 -5.98 -4.22
N LEU A 94 9.37 -6.26 -3.26
CA LEU A 94 9.29 -7.57 -2.59
C LEU A 94 9.02 -8.70 -3.59
N LEU A 95 8.05 -8.54 -4.49
CA LEU A 95 7.75 -9.56 -5.52
C LEU A 95 8.95 -9.85 -6.42
N ARG A 96 9.72 -8.81 -6.79
CA ARG A 96 10.92 -8.98 -7.63
C ARG A 96 12.04 -9.71 -6.90
N ASN A 97 12.13 -9.54 -5.59
CA ASN A 97 13.20 -10.11 -4.76
C ASN A 97 12.73 -11.31 -3.92
N ILE A 98 11.55 -11.86 -4.19
CA ILE A 98 10.89 -12.86 -3.32
C ILE A 98 11.75 -14.12 -3.11
N HIS A 99 12.50 -14.52 -4.14
CA HIS A 99 13.38 -15.69 -4.13
C HIS A 99 14.74 -15.46 -3.47
N SER A 100 15.03 -14.25 -2.98
CA SER A 100 16.29 -13.94 -2.30
C SER A 100 16.46 -14.62 -0.95
N GLY A 101 15.37 -15.21 -0.40
CA GLY A 101 15.37 -15.82 0.93
C GLY A 101 15.49 -14.81 2.07
N LYS A 102 15.39 -13.49 1.80
CA LYS A 102 15.53 -12.43 2.81
C LYS A 102 14.24 -12.14 3.57
N TYR A 103 13.10 -12.59 3.05
CA TYR A 103 11.77 -12.25 3.55
C TYR A 103 11.09 -13.44 4.19
N GLN A 104 10.30 -13.17 5.22
CA GLN A 104 9.45 -14.14 5.89
C GLN A 104 8.08 -13.53 6.19
N VAL A 105 7.09 -14.38 6.40
CA VAL A 105 5.75 -13.97 6.86
C VAL A 105 5.61 -14.27 8.35
N LEU A 106 5.29 -13.23 9.13
CA LEU A 106 5.03 -13.32 10.55
C LEU A 106 3.65 -12.74 10.87
N CYS A 107 2.96 -13.26 11.88
CA CYS A 107 1.81 -12.56 12.43
C CYS A 107 2.26 -11.33 13.23
N ALA A 108 1.34 -10.39 13.47
CA ALA A 108 1.62 -9.16 14.22
C ALA A 108 2.31 -9.42 15.57
N ASN A 109 1.90 -10.48 16.28
CA ASN A 109 2.47 -10.83 17.59
C ASN A 109 3.90 -11.36 17.45
N CYS A 110 4.15 -12.34 16.57
CA CYS A 110 5.49 -12.89 16.36
C CYS A 110 6.45 -11.83 15.83
N ASN A 111 5.98 -10.94 14.97
CA ASN A 111 6.77 -9.82 14.48
C ASN A 111 7.16 -8.87 15.63
N MET A 112 6.22 -8.55 16.53
CA MET A 112 6.52 -7.72 17.70
C MET A 112 7.53 -8.38 18.64
N ILE A 113 7.36 -9.67 18.95
CA ILE A 113 8.28 -10.44 19.80
C ILE A 113 9.70 -10.38 19.20
N LYS A 114 9.84 -10.67 17.90
CA LYS A 114 11.12 -10.58 17.20
C LYS A 114 11.77 -9.20 17.35
N ARG A 115 10.99 -8.12 17.16
CA ARG A 115 11.51 -6.75 17.27
C ARG A 115 12.05 -6.44 18.67
N VAL A 116 11.35 -6.91 19.70
CA VAL A 116 11.77 -6.77 21.10
C VAL A 116 13.04 -7.57 21.38
N GLU A 117 13.09 -8.83 20.95
CA GLU A 117 14.23 -9.72 21.16
C GLU A 117 15.50 -9.22 20.45
N LYS A 118 15.35 -8.75 19.20
CA LYS A 118 16.45 -8.19 18.41
C LYS A 118 16.78 -6.73 18.75
N LYS A 119 16.10 -6.13 19.73
CA LYS A 119 16.26 -4.72 20.11
C LYS A 119 16.17 -3.78 18.92
N GLU A 120 15.22 -4.02 18.02
CA GLU A 120 14.97 -3.20 16.83
C GLU A 120 14.18 -1.93 17.17
N TYR A 121 14.65 -1.23 18.19
CA TYR A 121 14.08 0.01 18.67
C TYR A 121 14.64 1.18 17.88
N SER A 122 13.81 2.19 17.62
CA SER A 122 14.28 3.35 16.88
C SER A 122 15.31 4.18 17.65
N TRP A 123 15.27 4.12 18.98
CA TRP A 123 16.07 4.92 19.91
C TRP A 123 17.39 4.29 20.35
N GLU A 124 17.64 3.01 20.06
CA GLU A 124 18.94 2.35 20.36
C GLU A 124 19.90 2.38 19.16
N ARG A 125 19.49 2.93 18.01
CA ARG A 125 20.25 2.88 16.74
C ARG A 125 21.46 3.82 16.65
N GLU A 126 21.74 4.60 17.70
CA GLU A 126 22.82 5.62 17.74
C GLU A 126 23.82 5.42 18.89
N LYS A 127 23.93 4.20 19.44
CA LYS A 127 25.09 3.82 20.27
C LYS A 127 25.99 2.87 19.49
#